data_AF-A0A7C5DPN2-F1
#
_entry.id   AF-A0A7C5DPN2-F1
#
_cell.length_a   1.000
_cell.length_b   1.000
_cell.length_c   1.000
_cell.angle_alpha   90.00
_cell.angle_beta   90.00
_cell.angle_gamma   90.00
#
_symmetry.space_group_name_H-M   'P 1'
#
loop_
_entity.id
_entity.type
_entity.pdbx_description
1 polymer ?
#
loop_
_entity_poly.entity_id
_entity_poly.type
_entity_poly.pdbx_seq_one_letter_code
_entity_poly.pdbx_strand_id
1 'polypeptide(L)' 'LVICSGLGRRAIDLLSQNGIEVVTGATGTVREAIEAWQSGRLSGAEACGRHMFHDR' A
#
# COMPACT_ATOMS: atom_id res chain seq x y z
N LEU A 1 9.72 1.31 -4.53
CA LEU A 1 9.01 1.56 -3.27
C LEU A 1 8.04 2.72 -3.46
N VAL A 2 6.77 2.51 -3.16
CA VAL A 2 5.70 3.51 -3.17
C VAL A 2 4.98 3.44 -1.82
N ILE A 3 4.91 4.55 -1.10
CA ILE A 3 4.20 4.64 0.18
C ILE A 3 2.92 5.46 -0.03
N CYS A 4 1.77 4.88 0.27
CA CYS A 4 0.46 5.52 0.12
C CYS A 4 -0.42 5.29 1.34
N SER A 5 -1.37 6.19 1.57
CA SER A 5 -2.42 5.98 2.58
C SER A 5 -3.38 4.86 2.16
N GLY A 6 -3.79 4.87 0.90
CA GLY A 6 -4.60 3.82 0.27
C GLY A 6 -4.30 3.73 -1.22
N LEU A 7 -4.34 2.51 -1.74
CA LEU A 7 -4.15 2.20 -3.15
C LEU A 7 -5.17 1.13 -3.55
N GLY A 8 -5.77 1.30 -4.72
CA GLY A 8 -6.69 0.29 -5.27
C GLY A 8 -5.94 -0.98 -5.65
N ARG A 9 -6.59 -2.15 -5.50
CA ARG A 9 -5.97 -3.46 -5.75
C ARG A 9 -5.32 -3.57 -7.13
N ARG A 10 -5.98 -3.06 -8.18
CA ARG A 10 -5.41 -3.03 -9.55
C ARG A 10 -4.09 -2.25 -9.64
N ALA A 11 -3.97 -1.15 -8.91
CA ALA A 11 -2.76 -0.33 -8.92
C ALA A 11 -1.65 -1.00 -8.10
N ILE A 12 -1.98 -1.67 -6.98
CA ILE A 12 -1.05 -2.52 -6.23
C ILE A 12 -0.54 -3.64 -7.14
N ASP A 13 -1.43 -4.34 -7.83
CA ASP A 13 -1.08 -5.44 -8.73
C ASP A 13 -0.19 -4.95 -9.87
N LEU A 14 -0.51 -3.81 -10.50
CA LEU A 14 0.29 -3.22 -11.56
C LEU A 14 1.70 -2.88 -11.08
N LEU A 15 1.82 -2.16 -9.95
CA LEU A 15 3.11 -1.76 -9.39
C LEU A 15 3.93 -2.99 -8.99
N SER A 16 3.31 -3.97 -8.34
CA SER A 16 3.96 -5.20 -7.92
C SER A 16 4.47 -6.03 -9.11
N GLN A 17 3.68 -6.12 -10.19
CA GLN A 17 4.10 -6.77 -11.44
C GLN A 17 5.29 -6.08 -12.11
N ASN A 18 5.46 -4.77 -11.88
CA ASN A 18 6.61 -4.00 -12.35
C ASN A 18 7.81 -4.05 -11.38
N GLY A 19 7.78 -4.91 -10.34
CA GLY A 19 8.84 -5.02 -9.34
C GLY A 19 8.89 -3.84 -8.37
N ILE A 20 7.83 -3.04 -8.30
CA ILE A 20 7.74 -1.89 -7.40
C ILE A 20 7.09 -2.35 -6.11
N GLU A 21 7.86 -2.30 -5.02
CA GLU A 21 7.32 -2.52 -3.67
C GLU A 21 6.30 -1.45 -3.31
N VAL A 22 5.11 -1.86 -2.88
CA VAL A 22 4.02 -0.98 -2.48
C VAL A 22 3.75 -1.15 -0.99
N VAL A 23 3.64 -0.03 -0.29
CA VAL A 23 3.34 0.04 1.15
C VAL A 23 2.11 0.92 1.31
N THR A 24 1.07 0.37 1.95
CA THR A 24 -0.19 1.07 2.19
C THR A 24 -0.41 1.31 3.69
N GLY A 25 -1.33 2.21 4.05
CA GLY A 25 -1.65 2.53 5.45
C GLY A 25 -0.88 3.71 6.03
N ALA A 26 -0.17 4.48 5.20
CA ALA A 26 0.49 5.70 5.67
C ALA A 26 -0.53 6.77 6.09
N THR A 27 -0.25 7.46 7.20
CA THR A 27 -1.09 8.53 7.74
C THR A 27 -0.24 9.71 8.17
N GLY A 28 -0.82 10.92 8.15
CA GLY A 28 -0.12 12.14 8.57
C GLY A 28 0.75 12.73 7.46
N THR A 29 1.89 13.29 7.85
CA THR A 29 2.87 13.95 7.00
C THR A 29 3.79 12.95 6.30
N VAL A 30 4.47 13.42 5.24
CA VAL A 30 5.49 12.63 4.53
C VAL A 30 6.60 12.13 5.47
N ARG A 31 6.99 12.96 6.45
CA ARG A 31 7.99 12.58 7.46
C ARG A 31 7.51 11.39 8.29
N GLU A 32 6.29 11.47 8.81
CA GLU A 32 5.71 10.41 9.64
C GLU A 32 5.56 9.09 8.86
N ALA A 33 5.17 9.17 7.58
CA ALA A 33 5.08 8.00 6.70
C ALA A 33 6.45 7.31 6.48
N ILE A 34 7.50 8.12 6.27
CA ILE A 34 8.87 7.63 6.10
C ILE A 34 9.40 7.02 7.41
N GLU A 35 9.15 7.65 8.56
CA GLU A 35 9.54 7.13 9.87
C GLU A 35 8.80 5.84 10.22
N ALA A 36 7.51 5.75 9.90
CA ALA A 36 6.70 4.55 10.10
C ALA A 36 7.16 3.38 9.21
N TRP A 37 7.56 3.64 7.98
CA TRP A 37 8.18 2.64 7.11
C TRP A 37 9.56 2.19 7.63
N GLN A 38 10.45 3.13 7.98
CA GLN A 38 11.78 2.80 8.52
C GLN A 38 11.73 2.03 9.85
N SER A 39 10.71 2.30 10.68
CA SER A 39 10.48 1.58 11.93
C SER A 39 9.79 0.22 11.76
N GLY A 40 9.49 -0.21 10.52
CA GLY A 40 8.81 -1.47 10.23
C GLY A 40 7.32 -1.48 10.59
N ARG A 41 6.76 -0.35 11.01
CA ARG A 41 5.33 -0.20 11.37
C ARG A 41 4.41 -0.16 10.16
N LEU A 42 4.95 0.16 8.98
CA LEU A 42 4.27 0.07 7.70
C LEU A 42 4.97 -0.99 6.84
N SER A 43 4.32 -2.14 6.66
CA SER A 43 4.83 -3.23 5.82
C SER A 43 3.71 -3.86 5.00
N GLY A 44 3.96 -4.01 3.71
CA GLY A 44 3.03 -4.62 2.75
C GLY A 44 1.91 -3.70 2.26
N ALA A 45 1.45 -3.97 1.05
CA ALA A 45 0.23 -3.39 0.51
C ALA A 45 -0.96 -4.28 0.93
N GLU A 46 -1.44 -4.11 2.16
CA GLU A 46 -2.73 -4.70 2.54
C GLU A 46 -3.84 -3.91 1.85
N ALA A 47 -4.31 -4.44 0.72
CA ALA A 47 -5.56 -4.01 0.10
C ALA A 47 -6.68 -4.26 1.12
N CYS A 48 -7.02 -3.23 1.92
CA CYS A 48 -8.08 -3.24 2.90
C CYS A 48 -9.28 -4.06 2.39
N GLY A 49 -9.47 -5.26 2.95
CA GLY A 49 -10.36 -6.31 2.46
C GLY A 49 -11.85 -6.05 2.66
N ARG A 50 -12.35 -4.89 2.23
CA ARG A 50 -13.79 -4.59 2.15
C ARG A 50 -14.13 -4.05 0.76
N HIS A 51 -14.10 -4.94 -0.23
CA HIS A 51 -15.19 -5.09 -1.21
C HIS A 51 -14.93 -6.27 -2.15
N MET A 52 -15.77 -7.28 -1.95
CA MET A 52 -16.44 -8.10 -2.96
C MET A 52 -16.08 -7.78 -4.42
N PHE A 53 -15.26 -8.64 -5.03
CA PHE A 53 -15.38 -8.90 -6.46
C PHE A 53 -16.04 -10.26 -6.59
N HIS A 54 -17.36 -10.28 -6.77
CA HIS A 54 -18.00 -11.39 -7.45
C HIS A 54 -17.55 -11.32 -8.91
N ASP A 55 -16.71 -12.27 -9.28
CA ASP A 55 -16.41 -12.62 -10.65
C ASP A 55 -17.66 -13.34 -11.20
N ARG A 56 -18.29 -12.77 -12.22
CA ARG A 56 -19.25 -13.47 -13.09
C ARG A 56 -19.03 -13.02 -14.52
#